data_AF-A0A7C3DPC3-F1
#
_entry.id   AF-A0A7C3DPC3-F1
#
_cell.length_a   1.000
_cell.length_b   1.000
_cell.length_c   1.000
_cell.angle_alpha   90.00
_cell.angle_beta   90.00
_cell.angle_gamma   90.00
#
_symmetry.space_group_name_H-M   'P 1'
#
loop_
_entity.id
_entity.type
_entity.pdbx_description
1 polymer ?
#
loop_
_entity_poly.entity_id
_entity_poly.type
_entity_poly.pdbx_seq_one_letter_code
_entity_poly.pdbx_strand_id
1 'polypeptide(L)' 'MQALQQEVAARVGIQCEWVPGTMNQVKVCLPDHEVQVSLERLQQIAGIDAVHELYLKGLVCLPFTNKLREAFDKA' A
#
# COMPACT_ATOMS: atom_id res chain seq x y z
N MET A 1 10.24 6.36 -24.89
CA MET A 1 9.81 7.42 -23.95
C MET A 1 9.24 6.74 -22.72
N GLN A 2 9.71 7.16 -21.53
CA GLN A 2 9.13 6.99 -20.18
C GLN A 2 8.91 5.53 -19.73
N ALA A 3 9.54 5.04 -18.67
CA ALA A 3 9.54 5.66 -17.34
C ALA A 3 10.96 5.82 -16.76
N LEU A 4 11.48 7.04 -16.87
CA LEU A 4 12.24 7.61 -15.75
C LEU A 4 11.25 7.84 -14.61
N GLN A 5 11.79 7.84 -13.38
CA GLN A 5 11.15 8.26 -12.12
C GLN A 5 10.43 7.17 -11.34
N GLN A 6 11.20 6.36 -10.62
CA GLN A 6 11.00 6.33 -9.18
C GLN A 6 12.39 6.54 -8.56
N GLU A 7 12.76 7.82 -8.50
CA GLU A 7 13.86 8.29 -7.67
C GLU A 7 13.73 7.64 -6.29
N VAL A 8 14.89 7.23 -5.79
CA VAL A 8 15.18 6.77 -4.45
C VAL A 8 14.86 7.91 -3.47
N ALA A 9 13.58 8.27 -3.32
CA ALA A 9 13.09 8.79 -2.08
C ALA A 9 13.14 7.59 -1.14
N ALA A 10 13.97 7.66 -0.12
CA ALA A 10 13.86 6.79 1.04
C ALA A 10 12.38 6.82 1.47
N ARG A 11 11.58 5.85 1.01
CA ARG A 11 10.14 5.80 1.31
C ARG A 11 10.08 5.45 2.79
N VAL A 12 9.87 6.46 3.63
CA VAL A 12 9.76 6.35 5.10
C VAL A 12 8.49 5.56 5.51
N GLY A 13 7.83 4.85 4.58
CA GLY A 13 6.52 4.26 4.78
C GLY A 13 6.16 3.19 3.76
N ILE A 14 5.06 2.51 4.05
CA ILE A 14 4.40 1.55 3.18
C ILE A 14 3.36 2.33 2.37
N GLN A 15 3.41 2.26 1.05
CA GLN A 15 2.49 2.97 0.17
C GLN A 15 1.42 2.02 -0.34
N CYS A 16 0.14 2.36 -0.23
CA CYS A 16 -0.95 1.56 -0.76
C CYS A 16 -1.75 2.34 -1.80
N GLU A 17 -2.01 1.71 -2.95
CA GLU A 17 -2.74 2.29 -4.08
C GLU A 17 -3.70 1.25 -4.68
N TRP A 18 -4.73 1.71 -5.39
CA TRP A 18 -5.67 0.81 -6.05
C TRP A 18 -5.01 0.02 -7.18
N VAL A 19 -5.37 -1.26 -7.32
CA VAL A 19 -5.08 -2.00 -8.55
C VAL A 19 -6.07 -1.54 -9.63
N PRO A 20 -5.60 -0.98 -10.76
CA PRO A 20 -6.48 -0.50 -11.82
C PRO A 20 -7.44 -1.58 -12.33
N GLY A 21 -8.71 -1.22 -12.53
CA GLY A 21 -9.74 -2.15 -13.00
C GLY A 21 -10.35 -3.04 -11.92
N THR A 22 -9.96 -2.86 -10.65
CA THR A 22 -10.56 -3.54 -9.50
C THR A 22 -11.13 -2.55 -8.50
N MET A 23 -12.13 -2.97 -7.71
CA MET A 23 -12.68 -2.16 -6.62
C MET A 23 -12.34 -2.73 -5.23
N ASN A 24 -11.64 -3.86 -5.19
CA ASN A 24 -11.40 -4.64 -3.97
C ASN A 24 -9.95 -5.13 -3.83
N GLN A 25 -9.04 -4.75 -4.73
CA GLN A 25 -7.62 -5.09 -4.64
C GLN A 25 -6.78 -3.82 -4.47
N VAL A 26 -5.80 -3.93 -3.60
CA VAL A 26 -4.89 -2.86 -3.24
C VAL A 26 -3.48 -3.35 -3.45
N LYS A 27 -2.70 -2.58 -4.20
CA LYS A 27 -1.27 -2.76 -4.34
C LYS A 27 -0.58 -2.07 -3.17
N VAL A 28 0.23 -2.82 -2.44
CA VAL A 28 1.01 -2.36 -1.28
C VAL A 28 2.48 -2.41 -1.66
N CYS A 29 3.12 -1.24 -1.73
CA CYS A 29 4.54 -1.10 -1.97
C CYS A 29 5.28 -1.08 -0.63
N LEU A 30 5.98 -2.18 -0.34
CA LEU A 30 6.94 -2.29 0.76
C LEU A 30 8.31 -1.77 0.28
N PRO A 31 9.30 -1.56 1.18
CA PRO A 31 10.63 -1.10 0.77
C PRO A 31 11.36 -2.04 -0.21
N ASP A 32 11.12 -3.36 -0.06
CA ASP A 32 11.88 -4.38 -0.79
C ASP A 32 11.12 -4.94 -2.00
N HIS A 33 9.78 -4.91 -1.97
CA HIS A 33 8.92 -5.48 -3.00
C HIS A 33 7.48 -4.96 -2.90
N GLU A 34 6.63 -5.41 -3.81
CA GLU A 34 5.21 -5.06 -3.85
C GLU A 34 4.37 -6.31 -3.61
N VAL A 35 3.28 -6.17 -2.86
CA VAL A 35 2.27 -7.22 -2.64
C VAL A 35 0.89 -6.71 -3.04
N GLN A 36 0.02 -7.60 -3.49
CA GLN A 36 -1.39 -7.27 -3.72
C GLN A 36 -2.24 -7.93 -2.65
N VAL A 37 -3.08 -7.14 -2.00
CA VAL A 37 -3.97 -7.62 -0.94
C VAL A 37 -5.39 -7.17 -1.22
N SER A 38 -6.37 -7.90 -0.69
CA SER A 38 -7.75 -7.44 -0.73
C SER A 38 -7.92 -6.18 0.12
N LEU A 39 -8.94 -5.38 -0.22
CA LEU A 39 -9.32 -4.21 0.56
C LEU A 39 -9.67 -4.57 2.01
N GLU A 40 -10.35 -5.70 2.21
CA GLU A 40 -10.66 -6.23 3.54
C GLU A 40 -9.36 -6.53 4.31
N ARG A 41 -8.36 -7.09 3.65
CA ARG A 41 -7.08 -7.40 4.28
C ARG A 41 -6.30 -6.14 4.63
N LEU A 42 -6.33 -5.11 3.78
CA LEU A 42 -5.83 -3.78 4.12
C LEU A 42 -6.50 -3.25 5.38
N GLN A 43 -7.83 -3.32 5.47
CA GLN A 43 -8.59 -2.87 6.64
C GLN A 43 -8.19 -3.61 7.91
N GLN A 44 -8.00 -4.93 7.84
CA GLN A 44 -7.58 -5.74 9.00
C GLN A 44 -6.18 -5.38 9.49
N ILE A 45 -5.26 -5.04 8.58
CA ILE A 45 -3.86 -4.79 8.90
C ILE A 45 -3.63 -3.32 9.32
N ALA A 46 -4.14 -2.38 8.54
CA ALA A 46 -3.87 -0.94 8.65
C ALA A 46 -5.03 -0.15 9.29
N GLY A 47 -6.18 -0.79 9.52
CA GLY A 47 -7.37 -0.16 10.07
C GLY A 47 -8.26 0.47 9.00
N ILE A 48 -9.46 0.90 9.44
CA ILE A 48 -10.47 1.51 8.58
C ILE A 48 -10.04 2.89 8.04
N ASP A 49 -9.27 3.65 8.82
CA ASP A 49 -8.82 4.99 8.41
C ASP A 49 -7.95 4.93 7.14
N ALA A 50 -7.12 3.88 7.00
CA ALA A 50 -6.31 3.67 5.80
C ALA A 50 -7.18 3.42 4.55
N VAL A 51 -8.28 2.68 4.71
CA VAL A 51 -9.24 2.42 3.63
C VAL A 51 -9.98 3.70 3.25
N HIS A 52 -10.43 4.48 4.23
CA HIS A 52 -11.08 5.77 3.97
C HIS A 52 -10.14 6.73 3.22
N GLU A 53 -8.89 6.84 3.65
CA GLU A 53 -7.91 7.68 2.98
C GLU A 53 -7.65 7.20 1.54
N LEU A 54 -7.54 5.87 1.34
CA LEU A 54 -7.38 5.28 0.02
C LEU A 54 -8.58 5.57 -0.90
N TYR A 55 -9.81 5.55 -0.39
CA TYR A 55 -11.00 5.94 -1.16
C TYR A 55 -11.01 7.43 -1.52
N LEU A 56 -10.60 8.29 -0.58
CA LEU A 56 -10.65 9.74 -0.76
C LEU A 56 -9.53 10.28 -1.66
N LYS A 57 -8.32 9.71 -1.53
CA LYS A 57 -7.10 10.23 -2.17
C LYS A 57 -6.57 9.34 -3.29
N GLY A 58 -7.05 8.10 -3.41
CA GLY A 58 -6.52 7.09 -4.33
C GLY A 58 -5.17 6.51 -3.90
N LEU A 59 -4.63 6.97 -2.77
CA LEU A 59 -3.32 6.63 -2.24
C LEU A 59 -3.33 6.79 -0.71
N VAL A 60 -2.68 5.89 0.02
CA VAL A 60 -2.41 6.05 1.46
C VAL A 60 -0.96 5.68 1.77
N CYS A 61 -0.33 6.47 2.63
CA CYS A 61 1.03 6.22 3.12
C CYS A 61 0.96 5.82 4.60
N LEU A 62 1.30 4.58 4.90
CA LEU A 62 1.35 4.03 6.25
C LEU A 62 2.76 4.15 6.84
N PRO A 63 2.90 4.31 8.15
CA PRO A 63 4.21 4.31 8.79
C PRO A 63 4.91 2.97 8.57
N PHE A 64 6.20 3.00 8.26
CA PHE A 64 6.98 1.77 8.16
C PHE A 64 7.24 1.22 9.58
N THR A 65 6.59 0.12 9.91
CA THR A 65 6.85 -0.65 11.14
C THR A 65 7.06 -2.11 10.77
N ASN A 66 7.96 -2.81 11.48
CA ASN A 66 8.20 -4.24 11.24
C ASN A 66 6.91 -5.06 11.34
N LYS A 67 6.01 -4.70 12.26
CA LYS A 67 4.71 -5.36 12.43
C LYS A 67 3.81 -5.22 11.19
N LEU A 68 3.69 -4.02 10.63
CA LEU A 68 2.88 -3.81 9.42
C LEU A 68 3.50 -4.51 8.22
N ARG A 69 4.82 -4.42 8.06
CA ARG A 69 5.55 -5.14 7.02
C ARG A 69 5.26 -6.64 7.08
N GLU A 70 5.52 -7.27 8.23
CA GLU A 70 5.31 -8.71 8.39
C GLU A 70 3.84 -9.13 8.19
N ALA A 71 2.88 -8.26 8.51
CA ALA A 71 1.47 -8.52 8.30
C ALA A 71 1.09 -8.52 6.82
N PHE A 72 1.69 -7.62 6.02
CA PHE A 72 1.51 -7.59 4.56
C PHE A 72 2.30 -8.69 3.84
N ASP A 73 3.48 -9.05 4.33
CA ASP A 73 4.29 -10.16 3.77
C ASP A 73 3.58 -11.53 3.88
N LYS A 74 2.68 -11.69 4.85
CA LYS A 74 1.93 -12.93 5.11
C LYS A 74 0.49 -12.90 4.59
N ALA A 75 0.11 -11.85 3.87
CA ALA A 75 -1.28 -11.57 3.47
C ALA A 75 -1.71 -12.29 2.20
#